data_AF-A0A8C4LK80-F1
#
_entry.id   AF-A0A8C4LK80-F1
#
_cell.length_a   1.000
_cell.length_b   1.000
_cell.length_c   1.000
_cell.angle_alpha   90.00
_cell.angle_beta   90.00
_cell.angle_gamma   90.00
#
_symmetry.space_group_name_H-M   'P 1'
#
loop_
_entity.id
_entity.type
_entity.pdbx_description
1 polymer ?
#
loop_
_entity_poly.entity_id
_entity_poly.type
_entity_poly.pdbx_seq_one_letter_code
_entity_poly.pdbx_strand_id
1 'polypeptide(L)'
;MEIVSIRNQTITEFVLLGFSDVAELHLLFFIVFTLIYTSITVGNMLIIVAVVSSPRLHTPMYFFLVNLSFLEILYTSTVVPKMLEGFLQEAAISVAGCLLQFFIFGSLATAECVLLAVMAYDRYLAICHPLHYPLLMRPRWCLGLVVIAWLSGFMLDGLAVALIAQLRFCGPNHIDHFYCDFTPLMGLACSDPSIAQMATFILSVVCLTVPFGLILTSYARIVVAVLRVPAGASRRKAFSTCSSHLSVVSTFYGTLIVLYIAPSAVNSQILSKVFGLLYTVFTPLFNPVIYTLRNKEVHQALWRLLYIKQTETLN
;
A
#
# COMPACT_ATOMS: atom_id res chain seq x y z
N MET A 1 36.35 36.17 -9.97
CA MET A 1 35.13 35.92 -10.74
C MET A 1 35.41 34.73 -11.64
N GLU A 2 35.39 33.53 -11.07
CA GLU A 2 35.51 32.29 -11.84
C GLU A 2 34.13 31.99 -12.43
N ILE A 3 34.06 32.07 -13.75
CA ILE A 3 32.90 31.61 -14.52
C ILE A 3 32.94 30.09 -14.44
N VAL A 4 32.28 29.51 -13.43
CA VAL A 4 31.97 28.09 -13.39
C VAL A 4 31.02 27.82 -14.56
N SER A 5 31.56 27.24 -15.62
CA SER A 5 30.79 26.68 -16.71
C SER A 5 29.82 25.65 -16.14
N ILE A 6 28.54 26.00 -16.05
CA ILE A 6 27.45 25.04 -15.83
C ILE A 6 27.41 24.18 -17.09
N ARG A 7 28.18 23.09 -17.08
CA ARG A 7 28.05 22.03 -18.06
C ARG A 7 26.61 21.54 -17.97
N ASN A 8 25.88 21.51 -19.10
CA ASN A 8 24.61 20.79 -19.25
C ASN A 8 24.84 19.29 -18.97
N GLN A 9 25.04 18.89 -17.72
CA GLN A 9 25.07 17.49 -17.31
C GLN A 9 23.64 17.08 -17.01
N THR A 10 23.00 16.48 -18.01
CA THR A 10 21.77 15.73 -17.80
C THR A 10 22.07 14.54 -16.90
N ILE A 11 21.47 14.51 -15.71
CA ILE A 11 21.59 13.37 -14.79
C ILE A 11 20.93 12.16 -15.43
N THR A 12 21.65 11.04 -15.49
CA THR A 12 21.14 9.76 -16.00
C THR A 12 20.79 8.78 -14.88
N GLU A 13 21.39 8.97 -13.70
CA GLU A 13 21.28 8.08 -12.55
C GLU A 13 21.19 8.86 -11.25
N PHE A 14 20.42 8.34 -10.31
CA PHE A 14 20.31 8.79 -8.93
C PHE A 14 20.90 7.74 -7.98
N VAL A 15 21.48 8.19 -6.88
CA VAL A 15 21.97 7.37 -5.79
C VAL A 15 21.02 7.52 -4.60
N LEU A 16 20.41 6.42 -4.17
CA LEU A 16 19.52 6.38 -3.01
C LEU A 16 20.37 6.24 -1.74
N LEU A 17 20.38 7.28 -0.89
CA LEU A 17 21.19 7.29 0.33
C LEU A 17 20.56 6.42 1.44
N GLY A 18 19.24 6.27 1.47
CA GLY A 18 18.55 5.41 2.43
C GLY A 18 18.92 5.69 3.89
N PHE A 19 19.67 4.77 4.52
CA PHE A 19 20.15 4.86 5.92
C PHE A 19 21.69 4.87 5.99
N SER A 20 22.36 5.54 5.05
CA SER A 20 23.83 5.62 4.97
C SER A 20 24.51 6.18 6.23
N ASP A 21 23.81 6.96 7.06
CA ASP A 21 24.35 7.54 8.31
C ASP A 21 24.59 6.52 9.45
N VAL A 22 24.15 5.26 9.29
CA VAL A 22 24.24 4.22 10.33
C VAL A 22 24.94 2.96 9.82
N ALA A 23 26.12 3.14 9.22
CA ALA A 23 26.91 2.09 8.57
C ALA A 23 27.15 0.84 9.45
N GLU A 24 27.30 1.02 10.77
CA GLU A 24 27.56 -0.07 11.72
C GLU A 24 26.39 -1.07 11.84
N LEU A 25 25.17 -0.67 11.48
CA LEU A 25 23.96 -1.50 11.58
C LEU A 25 23.45 -1.98 10.22
N HIS A 26 24.13 -1.70 9.11
CA HIS A 26 23.68 -2.07 7.77
C HIS A 26 23.40 -3.56 7.61
N LEU A 27 24.29 -4.42 8.13
CA LEU A 27 24.08 -5.87 8.10
C LEU A 27 22.84 -6.31 8.91
N LEU A 28 22.64 -5.70 10.09
CA LEU A 28 21.47 -5.98 10.92
C LEU A 28 20.18 -5.56 10.21
N PHE A 29 20.14 -4.35 9.66
CA PHE A 29 18.98 -3.86 8.90
C PHE A 29 18.72 -4.70 7.65
N PHE A 30 19.75 -5.10 6.92
CA PHE A 30 19.62 -6.01 5.79
C PHE A 30 18.93 -7.31 6.19
N ILE A 31 19.38 -7.96 7.28
CA ILE A 31 18.79 -9.20 7.78
C ILE A 31 17.33 -8.96 8.20
N VAL A 32 17.06 -7.93 9.00
CA VAL A 32 15.71 -7.63 9.51
C VAL A 32 14.74 -7.32 8.37
N PHE A 33 15.10 -6.45 7.42
CA PHE A 33 14.22 -6.10 6.31
C PHE A 33 14.04 -7.25 5.31
N THR A 34 15.03 -8.14 5.17
CA THR A 34 14.88 -9.38 4.38
C THR A 34 13.88 -10.34 5.04
N LEU A 35 13.93 -10.49 6.36
CA LEU A 35 12.96 -11.30 7.11
C LEU A 35 11.55 -10.71 7.01
N ILE A 36 11.43 -9.38 7.05
CA ILE A 36 10.15 -8.70 6.87
C ILE A 36 9.62 -8.90 5.44
N TYR A 37 10.45 -8.70 4.42
CA TYR A 37 10.09 -8.91 3.02
C TYR A 37 9.57 -10.33 2.75
N THR A 38 10.31 -11.33 3.22
CA THR A 38 9.94 -12.74 3.08
C THR A 38 8.65 -13.06 3.85
N SER A 39 8.46 -12.48 5.04
CA SER A 39 7.22 -12.64 5.81
C SER A 39 6.00 -12.03 5.11
N ILE A 40 6.12 -10.83 4.55
CA ILE A 40 5.04 -10.15 3.79
C ILE A 40 4.64 -10.98 2.57
N THR A 41 5.63 -11.38 1.77
CA THR A 41 5.40 -12.12 0.53
C THR A 41 4.78 -13.49 0.82
N VAL A 42 5.34 -14.25 1.77
CA VAL A 42 4.79 -15.55 2.17
C VAL A 42 3.38 -15.39 2.75
N GLY A 43 3.16 -14.43 3.65
CA GLY A 43 1.86 -14.19 4.28
C GLY A 43 0.76 -13.89 3.25
N ASN A 44 1.04 -13.00 2.30
CA ASN A 44 0.08 -12.66 1.25
C ASN A 44 -0.12 -13.79 0.23
N MET A 45 0.94 -14.53 -0.13
CA MET A 45 0.80 -15.72 -0.99
C MET A 45 -0.06 -16.79 -0.32
N LEU A 46 0.09 -17.02 0.99
CA LEU A 46 -0.75 -17.96 1.73
C LEU A 46 -2.23 -17.57 1.72
N ILE A 47 -2.55 -16.26 1.78
CA ILE A 47 -3.94 -15.78 1.65
C ILE A 47 -4.48 -16.10 0.27
N ILE A 48 -3.73 -15.79 -0.79
CA ILE A 48 -4.13 -16.06 -2.17
C ILE A 48 -4.39 -17.56 -2.35
N VAL A 49 -3.45 -18.41 -1.93
CA VAL A 49 -3.59 -19.86 -2.01
C VAL A 49 -4.77 -20.36 -1.20
N ALA A 50 -4.98 -19.86 0.03
CA ALA A 50 -6.09 -20.28 0.87
C ALA A 50 -7.45 -19.97 0.23
N VAL A 51 -7.61 -18.76 -0.33
CA VAL A 51 -8.86 -18.35 -0.98
C VAL A 51 -9.09 -19.14 -2.25
N VAL A 52 -8.09 -19.28 -3.13
CA VAL A 52 -8.22 -20.01 -4.41
C VAL A 52 -8.48 -21.50 -4.20
N SER A 53 -7.90 -22.10 -3.16
CA SER A 53 -8.04 -23.55 -2.91
C SER A 53 -9.29 -23.92 -2.12
N SER A 54 -10.01 -22.95 -1.55
CA SER A 54 -11.16 -23.19 -0.68
C SER A 54 -12.42 -22.53 -1.23
N PRO A 55 -13.35 -23.30 -1.83
CA PRO A 55 -14.63 -22.76 -2.33
C PRO A 55 -15.46 -22.05 -1.25
N ARG A 56 -15.24 -22.37 0.03
CA ARG A 56 -15.91 -21.72 1.17
C ARG A 56 -15.52 -20.26 1.35
N LEU A 57 -14.34 -19.89 0.86
CA LEU A 57 -13.81 -18.53 0.90
C LEU A 57 -14.14 -17.74 -0.37
N HIS A 58 -14.90 -18.29 -1.34
CA HIS A 58 -15.29 -17.58 -2.55
C HIS A 58 -16.45 -16.59 -2.30
N THR A 59 -16.20 -15.60 -1.44
CA THR A 59 -17.09 -14.47 -1.19
C THR A 59 -16.50 -13.17 -1.74
N PRO A 60 -17.32 -12.14 -2.01
CA PRO A 60 -16.84 -10.84 -2.51
C PRO A 60 -15.71 -10.23 -1.66
N MET A 61 -15.83 -10.27 -0.33
CA MET A 61 -14.80 -9.78 0.60
C MET A 61 -13.44 -10.44 0.37
N TYR A 62 -13.38 -11.77 0.23
CA TYR A 62 -12.12 -12.48 0.00
C TYR A 62 -11.60 -12.30 -1.43
N PHE A 63 -12.47 -12.07 -2.41
CA PHE A 63 -12.05 -11.69 -3.77
C PHE A 63 -11.31 -10.34 -3.78
N PHE A 64 -11.80 -9.35 -3.02
CA PHE A 64 -11.08 -8.08 -2.83
C PHE A 64 -9.78 -8.28 -2.04
N LEU A 65 -9.80 -9.14 -1.02
CA LEU A 65 -8.61 -9.47 -0.23
C LEU A 65 -7.49 -10.10 -1.09
N VAL A 66 -7.82 -10.98 -2.03
CA VAL A 66 -6.82 -11.55 -2.96
C VAL A 66 -6.15 -10.46 -3.80
N ASN A 67 -6.92 -9.48 -4.28
CA ASN A 67 -6.38 -8.34 -5.02
C ASN A 67 -5.50 -7.46 -4.13
N LEU A 68 -5.94 -7.18 -2.90
CA LEU A 68 -5.15 -6.44 -1.91
C LEU A 68 -3.82 -7.17 -1.61
N SER A 69 -3.85 -8.48 -1.38
CA SER A 69 -2.65 -9.29 -1.16
C SER A 69 -1.70 -9.27 -2.36
N PHE A 70 -2.22 -9.28 -3.57
CA PHE A 70 -1.41 -9.16 -4.78
C PHE A 70 -0.77 -7.77 -4.90
N LEU A 71 -1.52 -6.70 -4.60
CA LEU A 71 -0.99 -5.33 -4.54
C LEU A 71 0.15 -5.23 -3.52
N GLU A 72 -0.03 -5.74 -2.30
CA GLU A 72 0.98 -5.72 -1.23
C GLU A 72 2.28 -6.40 -1.65
N ILE A 73 2.20 -7.57 -2.31
CA ILE A 73 3.38 -8.27 -2.82
C ILE A 73 4.14 -7.41 -3.85
N LEU A 74 3.43 -6.84 -4.82
CA LEU A 74 4.03 -5.99 -5.86
C LEU A 74 4.63 -4.72 -5.27
N TYR A 75 3.91 -4.11 -4.34
CA TYR A 75 4.25 -2.88 -3.66
C TYR A 75 5.55 -3.05 -2.85
N THR A 76 5.62 -4.07 -2.00
CA THR A 76 6.82 -4.37 -1.22
C THR A 76 7.98 -4.79 -2.13
N SER A 77 7.73 -5.54 -3.21
CA SER A 77 8.77 -5.95 -4.16
C SER A 77 9.31 -4.81 -5.02
N THR A 78 8.59 -3.69 -5.14
CA THR A 78 9.05 -2.50 -5.87
C THR A 78 10.00 -1.65 -5.01
N VAL A 79 9.82 -1.63 -3.69
CA VAL A 79 10.55 -0.76 -2.76
C VAL A 79 11.68 -1.50 -2.04
N VAL A 80 11.38 -2.65 -1.44
CA VAL A 80 12.28 -3.29 -0.48
C VAL A 80 13.57 -3.83 -1.11
N PRO A 81 13.58 -4.44 -2.31
CA PRO A 81 14.82 -4.91 -2.92
C PRO A 81 15.85 -3.79 -3.15
N LYS A 82 15.40 -2.61 -3.58
CA LYS A 82 16.28 -1.45 -3.78
C LYS A 82 16.77 -0.86 -2.45
N MET A 83 15.93 -0.86 -1.42
CA MET A 83 16.36 -0.51 -0.06
C MET A 83 17.41 -1.49 0.47
N LEU A 84 17.24 -2.80 0.23
CA LEU A 84 18.18 -3.83 0.66
C LEU A 84 19.53 -3.71 -0.05
N GLU A 85 19.54 -3.37 -1.34
CA GLU A 85 20.75 -3.05 -2.08
C GLU A 85 21.54 -1.91 -1.40
N GLY A 86 20.83 -0.87 -0.93
CA GLY A 86 21.43 0.27 -0.23
C GLY A 86 22.11 -0.04 1.11
N PHE A 87 21.82 -1.19 1.72
CA PHE A 87 22.54 -1.67 2.91
C PHE A 87 23.81 -2.47 2.57
N LEU A 88 23.94 -2.97 1.33
CA LEU A 88 25.09 -3.76 0.90
C LEU A 88 26.10 -2.93 0.12
N GLN A 89 25.60 -2.00 -0.70
CA GLN A 89 26.38 -1.18 -1.62
C GLN A 89 25.64 0.12 -1.94
N GLU A 90 26.26 1.00 -2.72
CA GLU A 90 25.59 2.20 -3.24
C GLU A 90 24.43 1.80 -4.16
N ALA A 91 23.20 2.13 -3.75
CA ALA A 91 22.00 1.83 -4.52
C ALA A 91 21.77 2.89 -5.60
N ALA A 92 22.34 2.65 -6.78
CA ALA A 92 22.08 3.46 -7.97
C ALA A 92 20.78 3.03 -8.67
N ILE A 93 20.04 4.01 -9.20
CA ILE A 93 18.84 3.83 -9.99
C ILE A 93 18.82 4.84 -11.14
N SER A 94 18.53 4.40 -12.36
CA SER A 94 18.39 5.32 -13.50
C SER A 94 17.19 6.25 -13.29
N VAL A 95 17.19 7.43 -13.93
CA VAL A 95 16.03 8.35 -13.89
C VAL A 95 14.76 7.62 -14.34
N ALA A 96 14.83 6.85 -15.43
CA ALA A 96 13.70 6.05 -15.91
C ALA A 96 13.27 4.98 -14.91
N GLY A 97 14.22 4.30 -14.25
CA GLY A 97 13.92 3.34 -13.18
C GLY A 97 13.25 4.00 -11.98
N CYS A 98 13.67 5.21 -11.63
CA CYS A 98 13.11 6.01 -10.54
C CYS A 98 11.66 6.42 -10.83
N LEU A 99 11.39 6.91 -12.04
CA LEU A 99 10.04 7.24 -12.49
C LEU A 99 9.14 6.00 -12.57
N LEU A 100 9.68 4.86 -13.02
CA LEU A 100 8.95 3.60 -13.04
C LEU A 100 8.64 3.10 -11.62
N GLN A 101 9.59 3.19 -10.70
CA GLN A 101 9.39 2.83 -9.29
C GLN A 101 8.29 3.70 -8.68
N PHE A 102 8.34 5.02 -8.89
CA PHE A 102 7.32 5.96 -8.43
C PHE A 102 5.94 5.65 -9.02
N PHE A 103 5.86 5.41 -10.35
CA PHE A 103 4.62 5.06 -11.04
C PHE A 103 3.96 3.80 -10.47
N ILE A 104 4.72 2.70 -10.38
CA ILE A 104 4.22 1.42 -9.89
C ILE A 104 3.78 1.59 -8.43
N PHE A 105 4.64 2.16 -7.60
CA PHE A 105 4.35 2.36 -6.19
C PHE A 105 3.08 3.18 -5.94
N GLY A 106 2.99 4.36 -6.57
CA GLY A 106 1.83 5.24 -6.45
C GLY A 106 0.56 4.55 -6.92
N SER A 107 0.60 3.92 -8.10
CA SER A 107 -0.58 3.25 -8.66
C SER A 107 -1.11 2.15 -7.75
N LEU A 108 -0.22 1.36 -7.14
CA LEU A 108 -0.59 0.29 -6.21
C LEU A 108 -1.18 0.85 -4.91
N ALA A 109 -0.58 1.92 -4.36
CA ALA A 109 -1.09 2.59 -3.15
C ALA A 109 -2.47 3.23 -3.39
N THR A 110 -2.68 3.85 -4.56
CA THR A 110 -3.97 4.41 -4.96
C THR A 110 -5.02 3.30 -5.13
N ALA A 111 -4.66 2.18 -5.77
CA ALA A 111 -5.55 1.03 -5.90
C ALA A 111 -5.90 0.42 -4.53
N GLU A 112 -4.95 0.37 -3.58
CA GLU A 112 -5.18 -0.06 -2.20
C GLU A 112 -6.20 0.84 -1.47
N CYS A 113 -6.07 2.16 -1.55
CA CYS A 113 -7.05 3.11 -1.00
C CYS A 113 -8.48 2.80 -1.48
N VAL A 114 -8.64 2.58 -2.79
CA VAL A 114 -9.95 2.30 -3.40
C VAL A 114 -10.45 0.91 -3.00
N LEU A 115 -9.59 -0.11 -2.96
CA LEU A 115 -9.98 -1.46 -2.52
C LEU A 115 -10.41 -1.47 -1.05
N LEU A 116 -9.72 -0.75 -0.16
CA LEU A 116 -10.14 -0.62 1.25
C LEU A 116 -11.52 0.05 1.36
N ALA A 117 -11.82 1.03 0.52
CA ALA A 117 -13.16 1.63 0.45
C ALA A 117 -14.21 0.65 -0.08
N VAL A 118 -13.88 -0.12 -1.11
CA VAL A 118 -14.77 -1.17 -1.66
C VAL A 118 -15.04 -2.27 -0.62
N MET A 119 -14.04 -2.68 0.15
CA MET A 119 -14.19 -3.65 1.24
C MET A 119 -15.04 -3.09 2.40
N ALA A 120 -14.92 -1.80 2.72
CA ALA A 120 -15.84 -1.14 3.66
C ALA A 120 -17.28 -1.11 3.13
N TYR A 121 -17.46 -0.85 1.85
CA TYR A 121 -18.77 -0.83 1.18
C TYR A 121 -19.41 -2.23 1.12
N ASP A 122 -18.63 -3.27 0.85
CA ASP A 122 -19.08 -4.68 0.93
C ASP A 122 -19.64 -5.01 2.31
N ARG A 123 -18.90 -4.68 3.37
CA ARG A 123 -19.35 -4.87 4.75
C ARG A 123 -20.60 -4.08 5.08
N TYR A 124 -20.71 -2.85 4.57
CA TYR A 124 -21.91 -2.04 4.72
C TYR A 124 -23.12 -2.72 4.08
N LEU A 125 -23.03 -3.18 2.84
CA LEU A 125 -24.14 -3.87 2.17
C LEU A 125 -24.50 -5.18 2.88
N ALA A 126 -23.50 -5.96 3.29
CA ALA A 126 -23.71 -7.24 3.98
C ALA A 126 -24.46 -7.07 5.31
N ILE A 127 -24.18 -6.01 6.07
CA ILE A 127 -24.77 -5.77 7.41
C ILE A 127 -26.07 -4.96 7.31
N CYS A 128 -26.08 -3.87 6.56
CA CYS A 128 -27.21 -2.93 6.52
C CYS A 128 -28.29 -3.32 5.52
N HIS A 129 -27.95 -4.07 4.46
CA HIS A 129 -28.87 -4.44 3.37
C HIS A 129 -28.77 -5.92 2.97
N PRO A 130 -28.93 -6.88 3.92
CA PRO A 130 -28.65 -8.30 3.68
C PRO A 130 -29.51 -8.91 2.56
N LEU A 131 -30.74 -8.44 2.35
CA LEU A 131 -31.64 -8.94 1.29
C LEU A 131 -31.19 -8.53 -0.13
N HIS A 132 -30.55 -7.37 -0.27
CA HIS A 132 -30.09 -6.85 -1.56
C HIS A 132 -28.63 -7.19 -1.85
N TYR A 133 -27.85 -7.60 -0.83
CA TYR A 133 -26.44 -7.93 -0.96
C TYR A 133 -26.11 -8.89 -2.12
N PRO A 134 -26.83 -10.02 -2.32
CA PRO A 134 -26.51 -10.95 -3.41
C PRO A 134 -26.79 -10.38 -4.82
N LEU A 135 -27.61 -9.34 -4.93
CA LEU A 135 -27.91 -8.65 -6.18
C LEU A 135 -26.87 -7.58 -6.51
N LEU A 136 -26.39 -6.87 -5.49
CA LEU A 136 -25.46 -5.76 -5.60
C LEU A 136 -24.00 -6.22 -5.69
N MET A 137 -23.61 -7.25 -4.91
CA MET A 137 -22.25 -7.82 -4.89
C MET A 137 -22.16 -9.10 -5.73
N ARG A 138 -22.69 -9.05 -6.96
CA ARG A 138 -22.51 -10.16 -7.93
C ARG A 138 -21.08 -10.16 -8.47
N PRO A 139 -20.53 -11.30 -8.90
CA PRO A 139 -19.15 -11.41 -9.39
C PRO A 139 -18.76 -10.38 -10.47
N ARG A 140 -19.68 -10.07 -11.41
CA ARG A 140 -19.44 -9.06 -12.45
C ARG A 140 -19.27 -7.64 -11.87
N TRP A 141 -20.05 -7.29 -10.86
CA TRP A 141 -19.92 -6.02 -10.16
C TRP A 141 -18.62 -5.96 -9.35
N CYS A 142 -18.29 -7.03 -8.62
CA CYS A 142 -17.02 -7.11 -7.89
C CYS A 142 -15.81 -6.97 -8.83
N LEU A 143 -15.84 -7.64 -9.99
CA LEU A 143 -14.80 -7.50 -11.02
C LEU A 143 -14.72 -6.06 -11.53
N GLY A 144 -15.85 -5.42 -11.83
CA GLY A 144 -15.89 -4.02 -12.23
C GLY A 144 -15.27 -3.09 -11.19
N LEU A 145 -15.57 -3.29 -9.90
CA LEU A 145 -14.99 -2.51 -8.80
C LEU A 145 -13.46 -2.68 -8.69
N VAL A 146 -12.96 -3.91 -8.86
CA VAL A 146 -11.50 -4.18 -8.91
C VAL A 146 -10.88 -3.47 -10.11
N VAL A 147 -11.44 -3.60 -11.30
CA VAL A 147 -10.92 -2.96 -12.51
C VAL A 147 -10.88 -1.43 -12.35
N ILE A 148 -11.92 -0.83 -11.76
CA ILE A 148 -11.95 0.60 -11.44
C ILE A 148 -10.83 0.97 -10.46
N ALA A 149 -10.60 0.18 -9.42
CA ALA A 149 -9.53 0.42 -8.46
C ALA A 149 -8.16 0.46 -9.15
N TRP A 150 -7.82 -0.56 -9.95
CA TRP A 150 -6.57 -0.63 -10.69
C TRP A 150 -6.42 0.51 -11.71
N LEU A 151 -7.44 0.74 -12.53
CA LEU A 151 -7.40 1.79 -13.56
C LEU A 151 -7.26 3.18 -12.93
N SER A 152 -7.94 3.44 -11.81
CA SER A 152 -7.83 4.72 -11.11
C SER A 152 -6.38 4.99 -10.66
N GLY A 153 -5.70 4.00 -10.09
CA GLY A 153 -4.27 4.11 -9.74
C GLY A 153 -3.41 4.41 -10.96
N PHE A 154 -3.49 3.58 -12.01
CA PHE A 154 -2.67 3.79 -13.21
C PHE A 154 -2.91 5.13 -13.90
N MET A 155 -4.15 5.63 -13.92
CA MET A 155 -4.46 6.90 -14.55
C MET A 155 -3.94 8.09 -13.73
N LEU A 156 -4.14 8.07 -12.41
CA LEU A 156 -3.78 9.19 -11.54
C LEU A 156 -2.25 9.30 -11.40
N ASP A 157 -1.58 8.18 -11.10
CA ASP A 157 -0.13 8.16 -10.95
C ASP A 157 0.58 8.22 -12.31
N GLY A 158 -0.04 7.71 -13.38
CA GLY A 158 0.44 7.90 -14.75
C GLY A 158 0.46 9.37 -15.16
N LEU A 159 -0.58 10.13 -14.82
CA LEU A 159 -0.61 11.58 -15.05
C LEU A 159 0.48 12.29 -14.24
N ALA A 160 0.64 11.95 -12.96
CA ALA A 160 1.69 12.53 -12.11
C ALA A 160 3.08 12.27 -12.70
N VAL A 161 3.38 11.02 -13.08
CA VAL A 161 4.66 10.64 -13.70
C VAL A 161 4.86 11.33 -15.04
N ALA A 162 3.82 11.48 -15.87
CA ALA A 162 3.93 12.17 -17.15
C ALA A 162 4.31 13.65 -16.98
N LEU A 163 3.80 14.32 -15.94
CA LEU A 163 4.19 15.69 -15.60
C LEU A 163 5.62 15.76 -15.07
N ILE A 164 6.01 14.81 -14.21
CA ILE A 164 7.36 14.72 -13.66
C ILE A 164 8.40 14.45 -14.76
N ALA A 165 8.07 13.58 -15.72
CA ALA A 165 8.96 13.21 -16.81
C ALA A 165 9.29 14.38 -17.77
N GLN A 166 8.48 15.45 -17.75
CA GLN A 166 8.75 16.68 -18.51
C GLN A 166 9.77 17.58 -17.83
N LEU A 167 10.11 17.34 -16.56
CA LEU A 167 11.08 18.13 -15.82
C LEU A 167 12.51 17.78 -16.24
N ARG A 168 13.37 18.78 -16.19
CA ARG A 168 14.82 18.62 -16.35
C ARG A 168 15.47 18.49 -14.99
N PHE A 169 16.12 17.37 -14.74
CA PHE A 169 16.88 17.12 -13.51
C PHE A 169 18.33 17.55 -13.71
N CYS A 170 18.82 18.45 -12.85
CA CYS A 170 20.21 18.92 -12.85
C CYS A 170 20.79 19.17 -11.44
N GLY A 171 20.03 18.86 -10.38
CA GLY A 171 20.50 18.89 -9.00
C GLY A 171 21.60 17.85 -8.70
N PRO A 172 22.07 17.72 -7.45
CA PRO A 172 22.94 16.61 -7.08
C PRO A 172 22.26 15.27 -7.38
N ASN A 173 23.01 14.27 -7.83
CA ASN A 173 22.47 12.95 -8.17
C ASN A 173 22.13 12.09 -6.92
N HIS A 174 22.00 12.69 -5.74
CA HIS A 174 21.73 11.99 -4.48
C HIS A 174 20.30 12.24 -4.01
N ILE A 175 19.56 11.17 -3.75
CA ILE A 175 18.22 11.18 -3.15
C ILE A 175 18.35 10.70 -1.71
N ASP A 176 18.05 11.58 -0.74
CA ASP A 176 18.09 11.24 0.68
C ASP A 176 16.85 10.45 1.13
N HIS A 177 16.62 9.32 0.46
CA HIS A 177 15.49 8.42 0.70
C HIS A 177 15.86 6.98 0.29
N PHE A 178 15.10 5.99 0.76
CA PHE A 178 15.34 4.56 0.45
C PHE A 178 14.58 4.07 -0.80
N TYR A 179 13.79 4.94 -1.43
CA TYR A 179 13.13 4.74 -2.72
C TYR A 179 12.87 6.10 -3.37
N CYS A 180 12.48 6.10 -4.64
CA CYS A 180 12.11 7.30 -5.37
C CYS A 180 10.78 7.90 -4.90
N ASP A 181 10.85 8.72 -3.87
CA ASP A 181 9.71 9.47 -3.33
C ASP A 181 9.51 10.81 -4.04
N PHE A 182 8.27 11.31 -4.05
CA PHE A 182 7.90 12.51 -4.78
C PHE A 182 8.66 13.75 -4.30
N THR A 183 8.68 13.99 -2.99
CA THR A 183 9.27 15.20 -2.39
C THR A 183 10.76 15.37 -2.70
N PRO A 184 11.63 14.37 -2.44
CA PRO A 184 13.05 14.49 -2.76
C PRO A 184 13.31 14.55 -4.27
N LEU A 185 12.50 13.87 -5.10
CA LEU A 185 12.65 13.92 -6.55
C LEU A 185 12.40 15.34 -7.11
N MET A 186 11.40 16.05 -6.59
CA MET A 186 11.11 17.42 -7.00
C MET A 186 12.22 18.41 -6.63
N GLY A 187 12.94 18.17 -5.53
CA GLY A 187 14.06 19.02 -5.09
C GLY A 187 15.27 18.96 -6.03
N LEU A 188 15.34 17.99 -6.94
CA LEU A 188 16.45 17.80 -7.89
C LEU A 188 16.16 18.39 -9.28
N ALA A 189 14.95 18.89 -9.51
CA ALA A 189 14.54 19.51 -10.75
C ALA A 189 15.10 20.93 -10.88
N CYS A 190 15.52 21.29 -12.09
CA CYS A 190 16.02 22.64 -12.43
C CYS A 190 15.03 23.43 -13.30
N SER A 191 14.11 22.75 -13.94
CA SER A 191 12.90 23.36 -14.49
C SER A 191 11.87 23.57 -13.39
N ASP A 192 11.03 24.60 -13.51
CA ASP A 192 9.97 24.89 -12.55
C ASP A 192 9.04 23.67 -12.31
N PRO A 193 9.04 23.08 -11.10
CA PRO A 193 8.22 21.92 -10.79
C PRO A 193 6.79 22.28 -10.36
N SER A 194 6.42 23.56 -10.33
CA SER A 194 5.16 24.07 -9.76
C SER A 194 3.90 23.34 -10.25
N ILE A 195 3.80 23.08 -11.56
CA ILE A 195 2.65 22.38 -12.16
C ILE A 195 2.60 20.92 -11.70
N ALA A 196 3.72 20.21 -11.74
CA ALA A 196 3.80 18.81 -11.30
C ALA A 196 3.52 18.69 -9.79
N GLN A 197 4.03 19.62 -8.99
CA GLN A 197 3.77 19.71 -7.54
C GLN A 197 2.30 19.95 -7.23
N MET A 198 1.69 20.96 -7.84
CA MET A 198 0.28 21.29 -7.61
C MET A 198 -0.63 20.14 -8.07
N ALA A 199 -0.39 19.60 -9.26
CA ALA A 199 -1.18 18.49 -9.78
C ALA A 199 -1.07 17.25 -8.89
N THR A 200 0.15 16.83 -8.53
CA THR A 200 0.37 15.65 -7.68
C THR A 200 -0.24 15.86 -6.29
N PHE A 201 -0.12 17.07 -5.71
CA PHE A 201 -0.75 17.38 -4.43
C PHE A 201 -2.28 17.25 -4.50
N ILE A 202 -2.92 17.85 -5.51
CA ILE A 202 -4.37 17.76 -5.70
C ILE A 202 -4.80 16.29 -5.88
N LEU A 203 -4.09 15.54 -6.73
CA LEU A 203 -4.35 14.12 -6.98
C LEU A 203 -4.24 13.32 -5.67
N SER A 204 -3.18 13.51 -4.89
CA SER A 204 -2.99 12.85 -3.59
C SER A 204 -4.10 13.19 -2.59
N VAL A 205 -4.50 14.46 -2.49
CA VAL A 205 -5.61 14.88 -1.60
C VAL A 205 -6.91 14.17 -2.00
N VAL A 206 -7.24 14.15 -3.30
CA VAL A 206 -8.45 13.46 -3.78
C VAL A 206 -8.38 11.95 -3.52
N CYS A 207 -7.24 11.32 -3.83
CA CYS A 207 -7.01 9.88 -3.65
C CYS A 207 -7.11 9.45 -2.19
N LEU A 208 -6.68 10.29 -1.24
CA LEU A 208 -6.77 9.97 0.18
C LEU A 208 -8.16 10.28 0.74
N THR A 209 -8.68 11.48 0.48
CA THR A 209 -9.89 11.96 1.16
C THR A 209 -11.17 11.29 0.65
N VAL A 210 -11.29 11.02 -0.65
CA VAL A 210 -12.51 10.44 -1.22
C VAL A 210 -12.73 9.00 -0.71
N PRO A 211 -11.77 8.06 -0.83
CA PRO A 211 -11.97 6.71 -0.33
C PRO A 211 -12.06 6.67 1.19
N PHE A 212 -11.30 7.51 1.91
CA PHE A 212 -11.43 7.63 3.37
C PHE A 212 -12.82 8.08 3.80
N GLY A 213 -13.40 9.07 3.12
CA GLY A 213 -14.76 9.53 3.36
C GLY A 213 -15.81 8.44 3.11
N LEU A 214 -15.63 7.62 2.06
CA LEU A 214 -16.48 6.46 1.78
C LEU A 214 -16.38 5.40 2.89
N ILE A 215 -15.17 5.15 3.40
CA ILE A 215 -14.95 4.23 4.52
C ILE A 215 -15.68 4.75 5.77
N LEU A 216 -15.44 6.00 6.17
CA LEU A 216 -16.08 6.61 7.33
C LEU A 216 -17.60 6.58 7.23
N THR A 217 -18.14 6.94 6.07
CA THR A 217 -19.59 6.93 5.84
C THR A 217 -20.15 5.51 5.95
N SER A 218 -19.49 4.51 5.35
CA SER A 218 -19.89 3.11 5.43
C SER A 218 -19.92 2.62 6.88
N TYR A 219 -18.87 2.88 7.64
CA TYR A 219 -18.78 2.47 9.04
C TYR A 219 -19.72 3.23 9.97
N ALA A 220 -19.93 4.53 9.76
CA ALA A 220 -20.93 5.29 10.51
C ALA A 220 -22.33 4.68 10.34
N ARG A 221 -22.69 4.32 9.11
CA ARG A 221 -23.96 3.65 8.82
C ARG A 221 -24.04 2.25 9.43
N ILE A 222 -22.96 1.46 9.40
CA ILE A 222 -22.88 0.16 10.07
C ILE A 222 -23.11 0.33 11.57
N VAL A 223 -22.43 1.27 12.22
CA VAL A 223 -22.57 1.53 13.66
C VAL A 223 -24.02 1.90 13.98
N VAL A 224 -24.62 2.83 13.22
CA VAL A 224 -26.03 3.20 13.40
C VAL A 224 -26.97 2.01 13.26
N ALA A 225 -26.79 1.16 12.24
CA ALA A 225 -27.62 -0.02 12.03
C ALA A 225 -27.46 -1.04 13.16
N VAL A 226 -26.23 -1.28 13.61
CA VAL A 226 -25.89 -2.24 14.66
C VAL A 226 -26.37 -1.79 16.04
N LEU A 227 -26.34 -0.49 16.33
CA LEU A 227 -26.86 0.08 17.58
C LEU A 227 -28.39 0.01 17.70
N ARG A 228 -29.11 -0.06 16.57
CA ARG A 228 -30.58 -0.23 16.55
C ARG A 228 -31.02 -1.66 16.90
N VAL A 229 -30.11 -2.63 16.84
CA VAL A 229 -30.40 -4.03 17.22
C VAL A 229 -30.17 -4.21 18.73
N PRO A 230 -31.05 -4.94 19.44
CA PRO A 230 -30.86 -5.24 20.86
C PRO A 230 -29.47 -5.80 21.17
N ALA A 231 -28.93 -5.44 22.34
CA ALA A 231 -27.64 -5.92 22.80
C ALA A 231 -27.62 -7.45 22.87
N GLY A 232 -26.74 -8.10 22.11
CA GLY A 232 -26.65 -9.56 22.08
C GLY A 232 -25.51 -10.09 21.22
N ALA A 233 -25.47 -11.40 21.03
CA ALA A 233 -24.42 -12.10 20.29
C ALA A 233 -24.26 -11.59 18.84
N SER A 234 -25.37 -11.23 18.18
CA SER A 234 -25.38 -10.67 16.82
C SER A 234 -24.61 -9.34 16.74
N ARG A 235 -24.81 -8.43 17.71
CA ARG A 235 -24.11 -7.15 17.80
C ARG A 235 -22.60 -7.33 18.02
N ARG A 236 -22.22 -8.22 18.94
CA ARG A 236 -20.81 -8.51 19.23
C ARG A 236 -20.10 -9.14 18.02
N LYS A 237 -20.80 -10.00 17.26
CA LYS A 237 -20.29 -10.58 16.01
C LYS A 237 -20.05 -9.50 14.94
N ALA A 238 -20.96 -8.55 14.76
CA ALA A 238 -20.79 -7.45 13.81
C ALA A 238 -19.55 -6.59 14.11
N PHE A 239 -19.38 -6.14 15.37
CA PHE A 239 -18.20 -5.37 15.77
C PHE A 239 -16.89 -6.16 15.64
N SER A 240 -16.90 -7.44 16.02
CA SER A 240 -15.72 -8.30 15.89
C SER A 240 -15.30 -8.48 14.42
N THR A 241 -16.27 -8.60 13.51
CA THR A 241 -15.98 -8.77 12.07
C THR A 241 -15.43 -7.47 11.47
N CYS A 242 -15.92 -6.31 11.92
CA CYS A 242 -15.53 -4.99 11.43
C CYS A 242 -14.17 -4.51 11.96
N SER A 243 -13.78 -4.96 13.16
CA SER A 243 -12.56 -4.51 13.85
C SER A 243 -11.29 -4.80 13.05
N SER A 244 -11.17 -5.94 12.36
CA SER A 244 -9.95 -6.25 11.59
C SER A 244 -9.73 -5.26 10.45
N HIS A 245 -10.78 -5.00 9.66
CA HIS A 245 -10.67 -4.04 8.55
C HIS A 245 -10.45 -2.61 9.04
N LEU A 246 -11.11 -2.20 10.14
CA LEU A 246 -10.84 -0.89 10.75
C LEU A 246 -9.41 -0.76 11.26
N SER A 247 -8.81 -1.81 11.83
CA SER A 247 -7.40 -1.79 12.24
C SER A 247 -6.47 -1.56 11.03
N VAL A 248 -6.70 -2.24 9.91
CA VAL A 248 -5.93 -2.04 8.67
C VAL A 248 -6.08 -0.62 8.15
N VAL A 249 -7.33 -0.13 8.02
CA VAL A 249 -7.63 1.24 7.59
C VAL A 249 -6.95 2.27 8.50
N SER A 250 -7.04 2.10 9.83
CA SER A 250 -6.45 3.04 10.79
C SER A 250 -4.93 3.10 10.69
N THR A 251 -4.24 1.96 10.53
CA THR A 251 -2.78 1.94 10.37
C THR A 251 -2.37 2.57 9.03
N PHE A 252 -3.05 2.21 7.94
CA PHE A 252 -2.74 2.72 6.60
C PHE A 252 -3.03 4.22 6.45
N TYR A 253 -4.27 4.66 6.70
CA TYR A 253 -4.61 6.08 6.58
C TYR A 253 -3.98 6.94 7.67
N GLY A 254 -3.82 6.42 8.89
CA GLY A 254 -3.19 7.15 9.98
C GLY A 254 -1.74 7.53 9.66
N THR A 255 -0.98 6.62 9.03
CA THR A 255 0.41 6.88 8.62
C THR A 255 0.49 7.87 7.45
N LEU A 256 -0.38 7.73 6.44
CA LEU A 256 -0.43 8.64 5.30
C LEU A 256 -0.85 10.07 5.67
N ILE A 257 -1.83 10.23 6.56
CA ILE A 257 -2.29 11.55 7.02
C ILE A 257 -1.17 12.27 7.77
N VAL A 258 -0.45 11.58 8.66
CA VAL A 258 0.66 12.19 9.41
C VAL A 258 1.79 12.62 8.46
N LEU A 259 2.10 11.82 7.44
CA LEU A 259 3.17 12.11 6.49
C LEU A 259 2.83 13.26 5.52
N TYR A 260 1.63 13.24 4.94
CA TYR A 260 1.28 14.13 3.82
C TYR A 260 0.41 15.33 4.20
N ILE A 261 -0.37 15.26 5.29
CA ILE A 261 -1.29 16.33 5.71
C ILE A 261 -0.72 17.14 6.88
N ALA A 262 0.12 16.54 7.73
CA ALA A 262 0.78 17.22 8.84
C ALA A 262 2.32 17.27 8.70
N PRO A 263 2.88 17.77 7.58
CA PRO A 263 4.33 17.82 7.38
C PRO A 263 5.03 18.67 8.45
N SER A 264 4.33 19.65 9.05
CA SER A 264 4.85 20.45 10.18
C SER A 264 5.07 19.67 11.48
N ALA A 265 4.47 18.49 11.64
CA ALA A 265 4.76 17.57 12.74
C ALA A 265 5.98 16.67 12.45
N VAL A 266 6.39 16.57 11.18
CA VAL A 266 7.49 15.74 10.67
C VAL A 266 8.66 16.66 10.30
N ASN A 267 9.26 17.29 11.30
CA ASN A 267 10.29 18.31 11.08
C ASN A 267 11.69 17.74 10.78
N SER A 268 11.83 16.42 10.51
CA SER A 268 13.12 15.76 10.25
C SER A 268 13.05 14.70 9.14
N GLN A 269 14.13 14.61 8.35
CA GLN A 269 14.30 13.61 7.28
C GLN A 269 14.21 12.17 7.81
N ILE A 270 14.68 11.93 9.03
CA ILE A 270 14.59 10.63 9.71
C ILE A 270 13.12 10.25 9.95
N LEU A 271 12.29 11.19 10.41
CA LEU A 271 10.88 10.91 10.64
C LEU A 271 10.15 10.64 9.31
N SER A 272 10.45 11.35 8.23
CA SER A 272 9.89 11.04 6.89
C SER A 272 10.24 9.63 6.43
N LYS A 273 11.49 9.18 6.63
CA LYS A 273 11.91 7.80 6.33
C LYS A 273 11.18 6.78 7.20
N VAL A 274 10.98 7.06 8.50
CA VAL A 274 10.23 6.18 9.42
C VAL A 274 8.76 6.08 9.03
N PHE A 275 8.10 7.19 8.72
CA PHE A 275 6.73 7.17 8.20
C PHE A 275 6.66 6.42 6.87
N GLY A 276 7.63 6.66 5.98
CA GLY A 276 7.93 5.84 4.82
C GLY A 276 7.84 4.35 5.13
N LEU A 277 8.67 3.86 6.04
CA LEU A 277 8.67 2.45 6.45
C LEU A 277 7.32 1.99 7.03
N LEU A 278 6.63 2.84 7.80
CA LEU A 278 5.35 2.47 8.42
C LEU A 278 4.27 2.12 7.41
N TYR A 279 4.12 2.91 6.35
CA TYR A 279 3.13 2.62 5.31
C TYR A 279 3.68 1.66 4.24
N THR A 280 4.99 1.69 3.95
CA THR A 280 5.61 0.84 2.90
C THR A 280 5.91 -0.60 3.31
N VAL A 281 6.19 -0.82 4.59
CA VAL A 281 6.73 -2.09 5.10
C VAL A 281 5.88 -2.63 6.25
N PHE A 282 5.59 -1.81 7.26
CA PHE A 282 4.90 -2.31 8.44
C PHE A 282 3.41 -2.56 8.21
N THR A 283 2.72 -1.71 7.45
CA THR A 283 1.29 -1.91 7.16
C THR A 283 1.05 -3.22 6.39
N PRO A 284 1.76 -3.50 5.27
CA PRO A 284 1.67 -4.80 4.59
C PRO A 284 2.13 -5.99 5.43
N LEU A 285 3.02 -5.81 6.41
CA LEU A 285 3.42 -6.89 7.32
C LEU A 285 2.28 -7.32 8.25
N PHE A 286 1.50 -6.37 8.76
CA PHE A 286 0.40 -6.66 9.67
C PHE A 286 -0.89 -7.06 8.95
N ASN A 287 -1.08 -6.67 7.68
CA ASN A 287 -2.30 -6.97 6.94
C ASN A 287 -2.60 -8.48 6.87
N PRO A 288 -1.66 -9.37 6.48
CA PRO A 288 -1.91 -10.80 6.48
C PRO A 288 -2.24 -11.35 7.86
N VAL A 289 -1.55 -10.89 8.90
CA VAL A 289 -1.78 -11.29 10.28
C VAL A 289 -3.20 -10.89 10.75
N ILE A 290 -3.63 -9.67 10.43
CA ILE A 290 -4.94 -9.15 10.80
C ILE A 290 -6.06 -9.91 10.08
N TYR A 291 -5.88 -10.23 8.79
CA TYR A 291 -6.88 -10.95 8.00
C TYR A 291 -6.88 -12.47 8.24
N THR A 292 -5.74 -13.10 8.57
CA THR A 292 -5.62 -14.56 8.77
C THR A 292 -5.80 -14.99 10.23
N LEU A 293 -5.08 -14.40 11.20
CA LEU A 293 -5.06 -14.90 12.59
C LEU A 293 -6.40 -14.68 13.30
N ARG A 294 -7.14 -13.63 12.95
CA ARG A 294 -8.46 -13.37 13.53
C ARG A 294 -9.59 -14.10 12.82
N ASN A 295 -9.33 -14.71 11.67
CA ASN A 295 -10.36 -15.34 10.85
C ASN A 295 -10.29 -16.87 10.89
N LYS A 296 -11.24 -17.47 11.61
CA LYS A 296 -11.34 -18.92 11.77
C LYS A 296 -11.49 -19.65 10.42
N GLU A 297 -12.12 -19.03 9.43
CA GLU A 297 -12.35 -19.65 8.11
C GLU A 297 -11.04 -19.78 7.32
N VAL A 298 -10.21 -18.73 7.35
CA VAL A 298 -8.90 -18.72 6.71
C VAL A 298 -7.96 -19.70 7.40
N HIS A 299 -7.95 -19.71 8.73
CA HIS A 299 -7.17 -20.68 9.51
C HIS A 299 -7.57 -22.12 9.20
N GLN A 300 -8.87 -22.43 9.12
CA GLN A 300 -9.37 -23.76 8.74
C GLN A 300 -8.98 -24.15 7.31
N ALA A 301 -8.99 -23.21 6.36
CA ALA A 301 -8.56 -23.46 5.00
C ALA A 301 -7.06 -23.80 4.95
N LEU A 302 -6.22 -23.03 5.64
CA LEU A 302 -4.78 -23.28 5.73
C LEU A 302 -4.47 -24.63 6.39
N TRP A 303 -5.16 -24.97 7.49
CA TRP A 303 -4.98 -26.27 8.14
C TRP A 303 -5.34 -27.45 7.24
N ARG A 304 -6.39 -27.33 6.44
CA ARG A 304 -6.76 -28.39 5.47
C ARG A 304 -5.69 -28.58 4.41
N LEU A 305 -5.12 -27.48 3.90
CA LEU A 305 -4.04 -27.55 2.91
C LEU A 305 -2.78 -28.21 3.47
N LEU A 306 -2.39 -27.85 4.70
CA LEU A 306 -1.26 -28.48 5.39
C LEU A 306 -1.51 -29.97 5.63
N TYR A 307 -2.72 -30.34 6.06
CA TYR A 307 -3.07 -31.74 6.33
C TYR A 307 -3.12 -32.61 5.06
N ILE A 308 -3.69 -32.10 3.96
CA ILE A 308 -3.73 -32.79 2.66
C ILE A 308 -2.32 -32.99 2.12
N LYS A 309 -1.47 -31.94 2.17
CA LYS A 309 -0.08 -32.05 1.72
C LYS A 309 0.71 -33.06 2.55
N GLN A 310 0.45 -33.14 3.86
CA GLN A 310 1.12 -34.09 4.74
C GLN A 310 0.70 -35.54 4.45
N THR A 311 -0.57 -35.77 4.09
CA THR A 311 -1.07 -37.10 3.70
C THR A 311 -0.56 -37.54 2.33
N GLU A 312 -0.36 -36.61 1.38
CA GLU A 312 0.29 -36.91 0.09
C GLU A 312 1.79 -37.21 0.22
N THR A 313 2.49 -36.64 1.21
CA THR A 313 3.91 -36.94 1.46
C THR A 313 4.17 -38.22 2.27
N LEU A 314 3.13 -38.82 2.87
CA LEU A 314 3.21 -40.03 3.70
C LEU A 314 2.76 -41.31 2.96
N ASN A 315 2.24 -41.18 1.74
CA ASN A 315 1.90 -42.26 0.82
C ASN A 315 2.90 -42.34 -0.32
#